data_AF-A0A4S1FZ38-F1
#
_entry.id   AF-A0A4S1FZ38-F1
#
_cell.length_a   1.000
_cell.length_b   1.000
_cell.length_c   1.000
_cell.angle_alpha   90.00
_cell.angle_beta   90.00
_cell.angle_gamma   90.00
#
_symmetry.space_group_name_H-M   'P 1'
#
loop_
_entity.id
_entity.type
_entity.pdbx_description
1 polymer ?
#
loop_
_entity_poly.entity_id
_entity_poly.type
_entity_poly.pdbx_seq_one_letter_code
_entity_poly.pdbx_strand_id
1 'polypeptide(L)'
;LLGGWAAWMTGKASAQTWRSFFQLFLYMLGLGIGIRFIHHALFDGTMFSLHYYIVDTIVLIILGFLGYQYTRTNQMVTQYNWLYERASLLSWKPKG
;
A
#
# COMPACT_ATOMS: atom_id res chain seq x y z
N LEU A 1 -11.02 3.81 9.10
CA LEU A 1 -10.74 4.85 8.08
C LEU A 1 -9.27 5.30 8.09
N LEU A 2 -8.71 5.73 9.23
CA LEU A 2 -7.31 6.20 9.32
C LEU A 2 -6.26 5.16 8.87
N GLY A 3 -6.37 3.90 9.29
CA GLY A 3 -5.40 2.85 8.93
C GLY A 3 -5.33 2.57 7.43
N GLY A 4 -6.47 2.56 6.73
CA GLY A 4 -6.53 2.38 5.29
C GLY A 4 -5.91 3.54 4.51
N TRP A 5 -6.11 4.78 4.97
CA TRP A 5 -5.44 5.94 4.38
C TRP A 5 -3.93 5.90 4.60
N ALA A 6 -3.48 5.51 5.80
CA ALA A 6 -2.06 5.34 6.08
C ALA A 6 -1.41 4.28 5.17
N ALA A 7 -2.10 3.16 4.93
CA ALA A 7 -1.64 2.12 4.01
C ALA A 7 -1.50 2.66 2.58
N TRP A 8 -2.53 3.34 2.06
CA TRP A 8 -2.51 3.97 0.74
C TRP A 8 -1.34 4.96 0.59
N MET A 9 -1.14 5.84 1.57
CA MET A 9 -0.08 6.84 1.57
C MET A 9 1.31 6.21 1.63
N THR A 10 1.48 5.12 2.38
CA THR A 10 2.72 4.34 2.43
C THR A 10 3.02 3.70 1.08
N GLY A 11 2.00 3.13 0.43
CA GLY A 11 2.08 2.62 -0.94
C GLY A 11 2.52 3.69 -1.93
N LYS A 12 1.87 4.86 -1.90
CA LYS A 12 2.21 6.02 -2.72
C LYS A 12 3.65 6.48 -2.52
N ALA A 13 4.10 6.65 -1.27
CA ALA A 13 5.47 7.07 -0.96
C ALA A 13 6.52 6.05 -1.43
N SER A 14 6.22 4.76 -1.27
CA SER A 14 7.07 3.67 -1.75
C SER A 14 7.18 3.67 -3.28
N ALA A 15 6.08 3.95 -3.98
CA ALA A 15 6.09 4.10 -5.43
C ALA A 15 6.92 5.31 -5.88
N GLN A 16 6.71 6.47 -5.26
CA GLN A 16 7.45 7.70 -5.52
C GLN A 16 8.97 7.54 -5.42
N THR A 17 9.42 6.70 -4.49
CA THR A 17 10.84 6.41 -4.25
C THR A 17 11.36 5.14 -4.93
N TRP A 18 10.61 4.56 -5.87
CA TRP A 18 11.03 3.38 -6.64
C TRP A 18 11.37 2.15 -5.79
N ARG A 19 10.76 2.04 -4.59
CA ARG A 19 10.98 0.91 -3.67
C ARG A 19 10.39 -0.38 -4.21
N SER A 20 10.96 -1.51 -3.80
CA SER A 20 10.48 -2.83 -4.23
C SER A 20 9.17 -3.21 -3.53
N PHE A 21 8.42 -4.13 -4.13
CA PHE A 21 7.21 -4.69 -3.52
C PHE A 21 7.49 -5.38 -2.18
N PHE A 22 8.68 -5.97 -2.02
CA PHE A 22 9.08 -6.60 -0.76
C PHE A 22 9.21 -5.56 0.36
N GLN A 23 9.80 -4.39 0.08
CA GLN A 23 9.88 -3.31 1.08
C GLN A 23 8.50 -2.80 1.48
N LEU A 24 7.60 -2.61 0.50
CA LEU A 24 6.22 -2.21 0.79
C LEU A 24 5.52 -3.25 1.67
N PHE A 25 5.67 -4.54 1.36
CA PHE A 25 5.09 -5.61 2.16
C PHE A 25 5.57 -5.56 3.62
N LEU A 26 6.89 -5.41 3.85
CA LEU A 26 7.44 -5.26 5.21
C LEU A 26 6.89 -4.02 5.93
N TYR A 27 6.73 -2.90 5.23
CA TYR A 27 6.11 -1.70 5.82
C TYR A 27 4.65 -1.94 6.22
N MET A 28 3.89 -2.71 5.43
CA MET A 28 2.51 -3.06 5.77
C MET A 28 2.41 -3.96 6.99
N LEU A 29 3.36 -4.89 7.18
CA LEU A 29 3.44 -5.68 8.41
C LEU A 29 3.66 -4.78 9.63
N GLY A 30 4.64 -3.87 9.57
CA GLY A 30 4.89 -2.90 10.65
C GLY A 30 3.70 -1.98 10.92
N LEU A 31 3.02 -1.52 9.85
CA LEU A 31 1.82 -0.70 9.96
C LEU A 31 0.65 -1.46 10.62
N GLY A 32 0.50 -2.75 10.31
CA GLY A 32 -0.48 -3.63 10.96
C GLY A 32 -0.26 -3.72 12.47
N ILE A 33 1.00 -3.81 12.91
CA ILE A 33 1.34 -3.81 14.35
C ILE A 33 0.95 -2.47 14.98
N GLY A 34 1.27 -1.35 14.32
CA GLY A 34 0.92 -0.02 14.82
C GLY A 34 -0.59 0.20 14.93
N ILE A 35 -1.37 -0.29 13.97
CA ILE A 35 -2.84 -0.20 14.00
C ILE A 35 -3.41 -1.09 15.11
N ARG A 36 -2.87 -2.29 15.30
CA ARG A 36 -3.26 -3.17 16.43
C ARG A 36 -2.97 -2.53 17.78
N PHE A 37 -1.83 -1.87 17.91
CA PHE A 37 -1.50 -1.11 19.10
C PHE A 37 -2.54 -0.02 19.39
N ILE A 38 -2.99 0.73 18.38
CA ILE A 38 -4.05 1.75 18.54
C ILE A 38 -5.38 1.09 18.95
N HIS A 39 -5.76 -0.04 18.34
CA HIS A 39 -6.96 -0.77 18.73
C HIS A 39 -6.93 -1.22 20.19
N HIS A 40 -5.78 -1.71 20.66
CA HIS A 40 -5.60 -2.09 22.05
C HIS A 40 -5.64 -0.87 22.99
N ALA A 41 -4.83 0.15 22.72
CA ALA A 41 -4.64 1.28 23.62
C ALA A 41 -5.88 2.19 23.73
N LEU A 42 -6.66 2.31 22.66
CA LEU A 42 -7.75 3.29 22.58
C LEU A 42 -9.15 2.68 22.62
N PHE A 43 -9.28 1.39 22.28
CA PHE A 43 -10.58 0.72 22.12
C PHE A 43 -10.67 -0.58 22.92
N ASP A 44 -9.76 -0.80 23.88
CA ASP A 44 -9.69 -1.99 24.73
C ASP A 44 -9.66 -3.31 23.92
N GLY A 45 -9.08 -3.24 22.71
CA GLY A 45 -8.97 -4.37 21.81
C GLY A 45 -7.90 -5.37 22.26
N THR A 46 -7.95 -6.60 21.73
CA THR A 46 -6.91 -7.61 22.01
C THR A 46 -5.65 -7.35 21.19
N MET A 47 -4.51 -7.20 21.85
CA MET A 47 -3.22 -6.95 21.20
C MET A 47 -2.63 -8.20 20.55
N PHE A 48 -2.61 -9.32 21.27
CA PHE A 48 -1.90 -10.54 20.88
C PHE A 48 -2.76 -11.55 20.11
N SER A 49 -3.91 -11.13 19.57
CA SER A 49 -4.71 -12.00 18.71
C SER A 49 -4.11 -12.06 17.31
N LEU A 50 -3.42 -13.18 17.03
CA LEU A 50 -2.79 -13.42 15.73
C LEU A 50 -3.81 -13.40 14.58
N HIS A 51 -4.99 -13.98 14.78
CA HIS A 51 -6.06 -13.99 13.78
C HIS A 51 -6.44 -12.57 13.36
N TYR A 52 -6.69 -11.70 14.33
CA TYR A 52 -7.13 -10.35 14.03
C TYR A 52 -6.01 -9.48 13.44
N TYR A 53 -4.75 -9.69 13.86
CA TYR A 53 -3.61 -9.06 13.22
C TYR A 53 -3.51 -9.43 11.73
N ILE A 54 -3.66 -10.72 11.40
CA ILE A 54 -3.58 -11.19 10.01
C ILE A 54 -4.68 -10.55 9.15
N VAL A 55 -5.93 -10.55 9.64
CA VAL A 55 -7.06 -9.98 8.88
C VAL A 55 -6.84 -8.49 8.60
N ASP A 56 -6.48 -7.70 9.60
CA ASP A 56 -6.20 -6.27 9.41
C ASP A 56 -5.05 -6.05 8.44
N THR A 57 -3.97 -6.80 8.62
CA THR A 57 -2.76 -6.64 7.82
C THR A 57 -2.99 -6.99 6.36
N ILE A 58 -3.83 -7.99 6.06
CA ILE A 58 -4.24 -8.30 4.68
C ILE A 58 -4.97 -7.11 4.06
N VAL A 59 -5.90 -6.48 4.78
CA VAL A 59 -6.62 -5.30 4.28
C VAL A 59 -5.64 -4.15 4.00
N LEU A 60 -4.68 -3.92 4.90
CA LEU A 60 -3.64 -2.89 4.72
C LEU A 60 -2.74 -3.18 3.53
N ILE A 61 -2.32 -4.44 3.35
CA ILE A 61 -1.52 -4.87 2.20
C ILE A 61 -2.27 -4.56 0.91
N ILE A 62 -3.55 -4.94 0.81
CA ILE A 62 -4.35 -4.67 -0.40
C ILE A 62 -4.39 -3.17 -0.69
N LEU A 63 -4.73 -2.34 0.30
CA LEU A 63 -4.82 -0.88 0.12
C LEU A 63 -3.46 -0.24 -0.19
N GLY A 64 -2.39 -0.70 0.44
CA GLY A 64 -1.03 -0.22 0.19
C GLY A 64 -0.56 -0.57 -1.22
N PHE A 65 -0.80 -1.79 -1.69
CA PHE A 65 -0.45 -2.20 -3.05
C PHE A 65 -1.29 -1.49 -4.11
N LEU A 66 -2.57 -1.24 -3.86
CA LEU A 66 -3.40 -0.42 -4.75
C LEU A 66 -2.85 1.01 -4.87
N GLY A 67 -2.50 1.64 -3.74
CA GLY A 67 -1.89 2.97 -3.72
C GLY A 67 -0.55 3.03 -4.43
N TYR A 68 0.28 1.99 -4.24
CA TYR A 68 1.54 1.83 -4.94
C TYR A 68 1.33 1.71 -6.45
N GLN A 69 0.47 0.79 -6.89
CA GLN A 69 0.27 0.48 -8.30
C GLN A 69 -0.37 1.64 -9.05
N TYR A 70 -1.33 2.34 -8.43
CA TYR A 70 -1.90 3.57 -8.97
C TYR A 70 -0.81 4.64 -9.21
N THR A 71 0.03 4.86 -8.19
CA THR A 71 1.10 5.86 -8.27
C THR A 71 2.16 5.46 -9.29
N ARG A 72 2.57 4.18 -9.31
CA ARG A 72 3.52 3.65 -10.28
C ARG A 72 3.00 3.79 -11.71
N THR A 73 1.74 3.49 -11.95
CA THR A 73 1.10 3.67 -13.26
C THR A 73 1.18 5.12 -13.72
N ASN A 74 0.88 6.07 -12.83
CA ASN A 74 1.00 7.49 -13.14
C ASN A 74 2.45 7.88 -13.46
N GLN A 75 3.43 7.39 -12.71
CA GLN A 75 4.85 7.63 -12.99
C GLN A 75 5.26 7.09 -14.36
N MET A 76 4.87 5.86 -14.69
CA MET A 76 5.21 5.24 -15.98
C MET A 76 4.62 6.00 -17.17
N VAL A 77 3.35 6.44 -17.08
CA VAL A 77 2.69 7.16 -18.18
C VAL A 77 3.14 8.62 -18.29
N THR A 78 3.59 9.25 -17.21
CA THR A 78 4.02 10.66 -17.23
C THR A 78 5.52 10.80 -17.50
N GLN A 79 6.35 10.10 -16.72
CA GLN A 79 7.81 10.19 -16.81
C GLN A 79 8.37 9.39 -17.98
N TYR A 80 7.74 8.28 -18.38
CA TYR A 80 8.16 7.44 -19.51
C TYR A 80 7.13 7.46 -20.65
N ASN A 81 6.50 8.62 -20.87
CA ASN A 81 5.41 8.79 -21.82
C ASN A 81 5.78 8.45 -23.28
N TRP A 82 7.06 8.47 -23.64
CA TRP A 82 7.51 8.08 -24.98
C TRP A 82 7.50 6.57 -25.20
N LEU A 83 7.60 5.78 -24.13
CA LEU A 83 7.66 4.32 -24.17
C LEU A 83 6.32 3.67 -23.79
N TYR A 84 5.53 4.33 -22.93
CA TYR A 84 4.33 3.75 -22.35
C TYR A 84 3.10 4.67 -22.45
N GLU A 85 1.92 4.06 -22.51
CA GLU A 85 0.62 4.72 -22.40
C GLU A 85 -0.30 4.03 -21.39
N ARG A 86 -1.32 4.76 -20.91
CA ARG A 86 -2.22 4.25 -19.88
C ARG A 86 -3.13 3.17 -20.45
N ALA A 87 -3.11 1.98 -19.83
CA ALA A 87 -4.05 0.91 -20.13
C ALA A 87 -5.24 0.93 -19.14
N SER A 88 -4.99 1.25 -17.87
CA SER A 88 -6.04 1.43 -16.85
C SER A 88 -5.56 2.35 -15.71
N LEU A 89 -6.35 2.49 -14.64
CA LEU A 89 -5.91 3.18 -13.43
C LEU A 89 -4.74 2.49 -12.72
N LEU A 90 -4.54 1.19 -12.97
CA LEU A 90 -3.55 0.34 -12.30
C LEU A 90 -2.59 -0.37 -13.27
N SER A 91 -2.62 -0.02 -14.56
CA SER A 91 -1.75 -0.63 -15.56
C SER A 91 -1.39 0.33 -16.70
N TRP A 92 -0.25 0.05 -17.31
CA TRP A 92 0.25 0.73 -18.51
C TRP A 92 0.66 -0.32 -19.54
N LYS A 93 0.76 0.08 -20.80
CA LYS A 93 1.22 -0.77 -21.90
C LYS A 93 2.28 -0.04 -22.74
N PRO A 94 3.18 -0.77 -23.42
CA PRO A 94 4.11 -0.16 -24.38
C PRO A 94 3.35 0.59 -25.47
N LYS A 95 3.90 1.72 -25.91
CA LYS A 95 3.43 2.40 -27.12
C LYS A 95 3.91 1.60 -28.34
N GLY A 96 2.96 1.25 -29.20
CA GLY A 96 3.15 0.46 -30.42
C GLY A 96 1.86 0.38 -31.20
#